data_AF-A0A1C4WGT8-F1
#
_entry.id   AF-A0A1C4WGT8-F1
#
_cell.length_a   1.000
_cell.length_b   1.000
_cell.length_c   1.000
_cell.angle_alpha   90.00
_cell.angle_beta   90.00
_cell.angle_gamma   90.00
#
_symmetry.space_group_name_H-M   'P 1'
#
loop_
_entity.id
_entity.type
_entity.pdbx_description
1 polymer ?
#
loop_
_entity_poly.entity_id
_entity_poly.type
_entity_poly.pdbx_seq_one_letter_code
_entity_poly.pdbx_strand_id
1 'polypeptide(L)'
;MPAGAVYVGRPSRWGNRFGADNTRASRAGAVALFRRWVAEHPEYAAAVRAELAGKTLACWCPLDQPCHADELLRIANEVTP
;
A
#
# COMPACT_ATOMS: atom_id res chain seq x y z
N MET A 1 2.07 -7.57 -15.60
CA MET A 1 1.04 -6.85 -14.82
C MET A 1 -0.30 -7.04 -15.52
N PRO A 2 -1.39 -7.37 -14.81
CA PRO A 2 -2.70 -7.53 -15.43
C PRO A 2 -3.15 -6.25 -16.15
N ALA A 3 -3.91 -6.39 -17.24
CA ALA A 3 -4.48 -5.26 -17.95
C ALA A 3 -5.41 -4.46 -17.00
N GLY A 4 -5.25 -3.14 -16.97
CA GLY A 4 -6.05 -2.25 -16.13
C GLY A 4 -5.61 -2.15 -14.66
N ALA A 5 -4.61 -2.91 -14.22
CA ALA A 5 -4.10 -2.79 -12.85
C ALA A 5 -3.29 -1.49 -12.65
N VAL A 6 -3.49 -0.83 -11.52
CA VAL A 6 -2.69 0.31 -11.10
C VAL A 6 -1.41 -0.16 -10.42
N TYR A 7 -0.27 0.31 -10.94
CA TYR A 7 1.02 0.06 -10.31
C TYR A 7 1.18 0.88 -9.03
N VAL A 8 1.33 0.19 -7.90
CA VAL A 8 1.51 0.79 -6.57
C VAL A 8 2.88 0.52 -5.97
N GLY A 9 3.83 -0.02 -6.74
CA GLY A 9 5.22 -0.14 -6.30
C GLY A 9 6.00 1.17 -6.42
N ARG A 10 7.20 1.24 -5.80
CA ARG A 10 8.11 2.38 -5.99
C ARG A 10 8.51 2.53 -7.47
N PRO A 11 8.75 3.75 -7.98
CA PRO A 11 8.71 5.05 -7.27
C PRO A 11 7.31 5.72 -7.30
N SER A 12 6.21 4.98 -7.47
CA SER A 12 4.88 5.59 -7.46
C SER A 12 4.56 6.24 -6.12
N ARG A 13 3.64 7.21 -6.12
CA ARG A 13 3.11 7.85 -4.91
C ARG A 13 2.46 6.88 -3.92
N TRP A 14 2.15 5.65 -4.36
CA TRP A 14 1.51 4.61 -3.56
C TRP A 14 2.50 3.57 -3.00
N GLY A 15 3.78 3.68 -3.37
CA GLY A 15 4.83 2.77 -2.92
C GLY A 15 5.04 2.85 -1.41
N ASN A 16 5.24 1.70 -0.77
CA ASN A 16 5.62 1.68 0.64
C ASN A 16 6.93 2.46 0.83
N ARG A 17 6.92 3.53 1.64
CA ARG A 17 8.09 4.37 1.93
C ARG A 17 9.14 3.72 2.85
N PHE A 18 8.77 2.64 3.54
CA PHE A 18 9.65 1.85 4.38
C PHE A 18 10.04 0.60 3.58
N GLY A 19 11.28 0.57 3.07
CA GLY A 19 11.75 -0.50 2.19
C GLY A 19 12.35 -1.63 3.02
N ALA A 20 12.40 -2.83 2.46
CA ALA A 20 13.17 -3.93 3.07
C ALA A 20 14.69 -3.68 2.98
N ASP A 21 15.08 -2.84 2.01
CA ASP A 21 16.43 -2.35 1.73
C ASP A 21 16.90 -1.29 2.76
N ASN A 22 15.99 -0.86 3.64
CA ASN A 22 16.30 -0.02 4.79
C ASN A 22 16.73 -0.96 5.92
N THR A 23 17.95 -0.80 6.41
CA THR A 23 18.75 -1.67 7.32
C THR A 23 18.10 -2.09 8.67
N ARG A 24 16.78 -1.93 8.85
CA ARG A 24 16.01 -2.32 10.05
C ARG A 24 14.63 -2.97 9.80
N ALA A 25 14.17 -3.18 8.56
CA ALA A 25 12.80 -3.64 8.33
C ALA A 25 12.74 -4.97 7.57
N SER A 26 12.33 -6.05 8.26
CA SER A 26 11.73 -7.19 7.57
C SER A 26 10.52 -6.70 6.75
N ARG A 27 10.10 -7.43 5.72
CA ARG A 27 8.91 -7.08 4.92
C ARG A 27 7.67 -6.85 5.80
N ALA A 28 7.48 -7.69 6.82
CA ALA A 28 6.43 -7.51 7.81
C ALA A 28 6.60 -6.19 8.59
N GLY A 29 7.82 -5.86 9.03
CA GLY A 29 8.13 -4.60 9.70
C GLY A 29 7.90 -3.38 8.80
N ALA A 30 8.29 -3.47 7.52
CA ALA A 30 8.06 -2.43 6.52
C ALA A 30 6.56 -2.17 6.30
N VAL A 31 5.74 -3.22 6.20
CA VAL A 31 4.28 -3.10 6.10
C VAL A 31 3.68 -2.56 7.41
N ALA A 32 4.17 -2.99 8.57
CA ALA A 32 3.70 -2.49 9.86
C ALA A 32 4.00 -0.99 10.07
N LEU A 33 5.19 -0.53 9.66
CA LEU A 33 5.54 0.90 9.68
C LEU A 33 4.68 1.69 8.69
N PHE A 34 4.42 1.11 7.51
CA PHE A 34 3.53 1.73 6.53
C PHE A 34 2.12 1.91 7.07
N ARG A 35 1.56 0.88 7.71
CA ARG A 35 0.25 0.95 8.39
C ARG A 35 0.18 2.08 9.41
N ARG A 36 1.19 2.16 10.30
CA ARG A 36 1.26 3.22 11.32
C ARG A 36 1.33 4.60 10.68
N TRP A 37 2.20 4.77 9.69
CA TRP A 37 2.34 6.03 8.99
C TRP A 37 1.03 6.45 8.30
N VAL A 38 0.33 5.55 7.62
CA VAL A 38 -0.96 5.89 6.99
C VAL A 38 -2.01 6.29 8.04
N ALA A 39 -2.04 5.65 9.21
CA ALA A 39 -2.95 6.03 10.29
C ALA A 39 -2.67 7.46 10.83
N GLU A 40 -1.43 7.91 10.76
CA GLU A 40 -1.01 9.27 11.13
C GLU A 40 -1.22 10.30 10.00
N HIS A 41 -1.55 9.85 8.78
CA HIS A 41 -1.66 10.68 7.56
C HIS A 41 -3.04 10.49 6.90
N PRO A 42 -4.11 11.05 7.50
CA PRO A 42 -5.48 10.86 7.04
C PRO A 42 -5.72 11.36 5.60
N GLU A 43 -4.96 12.36 5.15
CA GLU A 43 -4.97 12.87 3.78
C GLU A 43 -4.48 11.82 2.77
N TYR A 44 -3.50 11.01 3.14
CA TYR A 44 -3.04 9.89 2.32
C TYR A 44 -4.13 8.83 2.22
N ALA A 45 -4.75 8.46 3.34
CA ALA A 45 -5.85 7.50 3.37
C ALA A 45 -7.07 8.00 2.55
N ALA A 46 -7.38 9.29 2.62
CA ALA A 46 -8.43 9.91 1.81
C ALA A 46 -8.12 9.82 0.30
N ALA A 47 -6.87 10.10 -0.09
CA ALA A 47 -6.45 9.97 -1.47
C ALA A 47 -6.48 8.52 -1.96
N VAL A 48 -6.10 7.56 -1.12
CA VAL A 48 -6.22 6.12 -1.43
C VAL A 48 -7.68 5.75 -1.73
N ARG A 49 -8.63 6.17 -0.87
CA ARG A 49 -10.06 5.94 -1.11
C ARG A 49 -10.55 6.60 -2.40
N ALA A 50 -10.19 7.85 -2.63
CA ALA A 50 -10.65 8.60 -3.80
C ALA A 50 -10.11 8.03 -5.12
N GLU A 51 -8.85 7.56 -5.14
CA GLU A 51 -8.16 7.24 -6.38
C GLU A 51 -7.99 5.74 -6.64
N LEU A 52 -8.07 4.89 -5.62
CA LEU A 52 -7.82 3.45 -5.75
C LEU A 52 -9.07 2.58 -5.54
N ALA A 53 -10.19 3.15 -5.06
CA ALA A 53 -11.44 2.41 -4.94
C ALA A 53 -11.87 1.78 -6.28
N GLY A 54 -12.27 0.51 -6.24
CA GLY A 54 -12.68 -0.25 -7.42
C GLY A 54 -11.56 -0.63 -8.40
N LYS A 55 -10.28 -0.36 -8.09
CA LYS A 55 -9.15 -0.68 -8.98
C LYS A 55 -8.43 -1.95 -8.54
N THR A 56 -7.95 -2.71 -9.52
CA THR A 56 -6.96 -3.77 -9.27
C THR A 56 -5.60 -3.13 -9.02
N LEU A 57 -4.90 -3.51 -7.95
CA LEU A 57 -3.58 -2.99 -7.60
C LEU A 57 -2.49 -4.03 -7.91
N ALA A 58 -1.33 -3.58 -8.37
CA ALA A 58 -0.18 -4.43 -8.65
C ALA A 58 1.11 -3.84 -8.07
N CYS A 59 1.94 -4.69 -7.47
CA CYS A 59 3.28 -4.34 -7.02
C CYS A 59 4.23 -5.54 -7.15
N TRP A 60 5.48 -5.39 -6.69
CA TRP A 60 6.52 -6.42 -6.76
C TRP A 60 6.72 -7.19 -5.45
N CYS A 61 5.80 -7.06 -4.47
CA CYS A 61 5.87 -7.88 -3.27
C CYS A 61 5.60 -9.36 -3.60
N PRO A 62 6.29 -10.32 -2.95
CA PRO A 62 5.93 -11.73 -3.00
C PRO A 62 4.48 -11.94 -2.54
N LEU A 63 3.77 -12.85 -3.20
CA LEU A 63 2.33 -13.10 -2.95
C LEU A 63 2.04 -13.84 -1.64
N ASP A 64 3.04 -14.49 -1.05
CA ASP A 64 2.98 -15.31 0.16
C ASP A 64 3.48 -14.57 1.41
N GLN A 65 3.71 -13.27 1.30
CA GLN A 65 4.28 -12.43 2.37
C GLN A 65 3.49 -11.13 2.53
N PRO A 66 3.63 -10.43 3.68
CA PRO A 66 2.97 -9.15 3.88
C PRO A 66 3.23 -8.17 2.73
N CYS A 67 2.15 -7.67 2.14
CA CYS A 67 2.20 -6.77 1.00
C CYS A 67 1.59 -5.41 1.37
N HIS A 68 2.17 -4.32 0.86
CA HIS A 68 1.60 -2.99 1.07
C HIS A 68 0.38 -2.73 0.18
N ALA A 69 0.26 -3.42 -0.96
CA ALA A 69 -0.92 -3.33 -1.81
C ALA A 69 -2.18 -3.86 -1.10
N ASP A 70 -2.04 -4.87 -0.23
CA ASP A 70 -3.14 -5.36 0.60
C ASP A 70 -3.65 -4.28 1.55
N GLU A 71 -2.73 -3.48 2.09
CA GLU A 71 -3.07 -2.37 2.97
C GLU A 71 -3.81 -1.26 2.20
N LEU A 72 -3.34 -0.93 0.98
CA LEU A 72 -4.03 0.02 0.11
C LEU A 72 -5.41 -0.49 -0.30
N LEU A 73 -5.57 -1.77 -0.58
CA LEU A 73 -6.87 -2.40 -0.88
C LEU A 73 -7.81 -2.33 0.32
N ARG A 74 -7.31 -2.60 1.54
CA ARG A 74 -8.10 -2.46 2.77
C ARG A 74 -8.65 -1.04 2.88
N ILE A 75 -7.78 -0.03 2.80
CA ILE A 75 -8.16 1.37 2.95
C ILE A 75 -9.10 1.82 1.82
N ALA A 76 -8.84 1.40 0.58
CA ALA A 76 -9.64 1.81 -0.58
C ALA A 76 -11.07 1.27 -0.54
N ASN A 77 -11.29 0.14 0.13
CA ASN A 77 -12.59 -0.54 0.22
C ASN A 77 -13.23 -0.43 1.61
N GLU A 78 -12.61 0.28 2.56
CA GLU A 78 -13.23 0.57 3.84
C GLU A 78 -14.36 1.57 3.66
N VAL A 79 -15.57 1.13 4.00
CA VAL A 79 -16.73 2.01 4.12
C VAL A 79 -16.55 2.78 5.43
N THR A 80 -16.19 4.06 5.36
CA THR A 80 -16.43 4.95 6.47
C THR A 80 -17.95 5.05 6.64
N PRO A 81 -18.53 4.68 7.79
CA PRO A 81 -19.96 4.83 8.02
C PRO A 81 -20.42 6.29 7.95
#